data_AF-A0A1N7JUE0-F1
#
_entry.id   AF-A0A1N7JUE0-F1
#
_cell.length_a   1.000
_cell.length_b   1.000
_cell.length_c   1.000
_cell.angle_alpha   90.00
_cell.angle_beta   90.00
_cell.angle_gamma   90.00
#
_symmetry.space_group_name_H-M   'P 1'
#
loop_
_entity.id
_entity.type
_entity.pdbx_description
1 polymer ?
#
loop_
_entity_poly.entity_id
_entity_poly.type
_entity_poly.pdbx_seq_one_letter_code
_entity_poly.pdbx_strand_id
1 'polypeptide(L)'
;MYKLHTGIDTAGNAGDPIYAAADGIVLESQPASGYGWIIILDHGSGLTTLYAHMYPHTVRVQKGDYVERGQRIASVGSNGYSTGPHNHFEVRKQGRLQNPLKYLK
;
A
#
# COMPACT_ATOMS: atom_id res chain seq x y z
N MET A 1 -12.27 16.48 -14.12
CA MET A 1 -12.97 15.19 -13.95
C MET A 1 -12.46 14.58 -12.66
N TYR A 2 -13.19 14.76 -11.55
CA TYR A 2 -12.73 14.34 -10.23
C TYR A 2 -12.77 12.82 -10.13
N LYS A 3 -11.59 12.20 -10.19
CA LYS A 3 -11.40 10.76 -9.97
C LYS A 3 -11.55 10.54 -8.46
N LEU A 4 -12.51 9.72 -8.04
CA LEU A 4 -12.68 9.33 -6.64
C LEU A 4 -11.34 8.78 -6.11
N HIS A 5 -10.67 9.56 -5.26
CA HIS A 5 -9.48 9.12 -4.52
C HIS A 5 -9.94 8.21 -3.39
N THR A 6 -9.82 6.90 -3.59
CA THR A 6 -10.22 5.87 -2.61
C THR A 6 -9.21 5.67 -1.49
N GLY A 7 -8.00 6.22 -1.67
CA GLY A 7 -6.89 6.19 -0.72
C GLY A 7 -6.33 7.57 -0.41
N ILE A 8 -5.37 7.63 0.50
CA ILE A 8 -4.50 8.79 0.68
C ILE A 8 -3.25 8.56 -0.16
N ASP A 9 -2.92 9.52 -1.01
CA ASP A 9 -1.61 9.55 -1.63
C ASP A 9 -0.63 10.19 -0.67
N THR A 10 0.34 9.39 -0.25
CA THR A 10 1.50 9.92 0.44
C THR A 10 2.48 10.36 -0.63
N ALA A 11 2.56 11.68 -0.82
CA ALA A 11 3.57 12.28 -1.69
C ALA A 11 4.95 11.90 -1.14
N GLY A 12 5.81 11.40 -2.02
CA GLY A 12 7.17 10.99 -1.70
C GLY A 12 8.04 11.08 -2.95
N ASN A 13 9.35 11.17 -2.75
CA ASN A 13 10.28 11.07 -3.86
C ASN A 13 10.40 9.62 -4.32
N ALA A 14 10.72 9.40 -5.59
CA ALA A 14 11.03 8.07 -6.08
C ALA A 14 12.17 7.45 -5.24
N GLY A 15 11.95 6.24 -4.72
CA GLY A 15 12.90 5.54 -3.87
C GLY A 15 12.69 5.72 -2.36
N ASP A 16 11.84 6.65 -1.92
CA ASP A 16 11.51 6.82 -0.50
C ASP A 16 10.96 5.51 0.08
N PRO A 17 11.28 5.17 1.34
CA PRO A 17 10.83 3.93 1.93
C PRO A 17 9.31 3.91 2.13
N ILE A 18 8.68 2.78 1.80
CA ILE A 18 7.29 2.49 2.18
C ILE A 18 7.33 1.54 3.38
N TYR A 19 6.62 1.91 4.44
CA TYR A 19 6.56 1.16 5.70
C TYR A 19 5.17 0.55 5.94
N ALA A 20 5.13 -0.61 6.60
CA ALA A 20 3.89 -1.20 7.07
C ALA A 20 3.24 -0.31 8.14
N ALA A 21 1.96 0.05 7.94
CA ALA A 21 1.21 0.91 8.85
C ALA A 21 0.92 0.24 10.21
N ALA A 22 0.84 -1.09 10.23
CA ALA A 22 0.61 -1.92 11.41
C ALA A 22 1.14 -3.35 11.17
N ASP A 23 1.27 -4.13 12.24
CA ASP A 23 1.62 -5.54 12.18
C ASP A 23 0.62 -6.31 11.31
N GLY A 24 1.09 -7.29 10.53
CA GLY A 24 0.17 -8.06 9.71
C GLY A 24 0.82 -9.14 8.87
N ILE A 25 -0.01 -9.86 8.12
CA ILE A 25 0.40 -10.87 7.14
C ILE A 25 0.21 -10.31 5.74
N VAL A 26 1.20 -10.50 4.88
CA VAL A 26 1.09 -10.15 3.46
C VAL A 26 0.10 -11.09 2.78
N LEU A 27 -1.09 -10.59 2.45
CA LEU A 27 -2.11 -11.33 1.68
C LEU A 27 -1.74 -11.42 0.21
N GLU A 28 -1.24 -10.30 -0.34
CA GLU A 28 -0.86 -10.17 -1.74
C GLU A 28 0.40 -9.33 -1.88
N SER A 29 1.29 -9.75 -2.77
CA SER A 29 2.44 -8.99 -3.25
C SER A 29 2.62 -9.36 -4.71
N GLN A 30 2.00 -8.59 -5.62
CA GLN A 30 1.89 -8.96 -7.03
C GLN A 30 1.60 -7.76 -7.94
N PRO A 31 1.76 -7.91 -9.27
CA PRO A 31 1.28 -6.92 -10.23
C PRO A 31 -0.25 -6.79 -10.17
N ALA A 32 -0.76 -5.57 -10.27
CA ALA A 32 -2.17 -5.29 -10.39
C ALA A 32 -2.42 -4.20 -11.44
N SER A 33 -3.35 -4.46 -12.36
CA SER A 33 -3.69 -3.54 -13.45
C SER A 33 -4.11 -2.17 -12.90
N GLY A 34 -3.52 -1.11 -13.44
CA GLY A 34 -3.72 0.27 -12.97
C GLY A 34 -2.93 0.67 -11.73
N TYR A 35 -2.56 -0.27 -10.86
CA TYR A 35 -1.83 0.02 -9.61
C TYR A 35 -0.31 -0.24 -9.70
N GLY A 36 0.16 -0.87 -10.77
CA GLY A 36 1.56 -1.27 -10.87
C GLY A 36 1.80 -2.54 -10.04
N TRP A 37 2.62 -2.46 -8.99
CA TRP A 37 2.73 -3.53 -7.99
C TRP A 37 1.98 -3.13 -6.73
N ILE A 38 1.26 -4.08 -6.13
CA ILE A 38 0.56 -3.87 -4.87
C ILE A 38 1.11 -4.75 -3.77
N ILE A 39 1.02 -4.27 -2.54
CA ILE A 39 1.13 -5.06 -1.33
C ILE A 39 -0.17 -4.89 -0.56
N ILE A 40 -0.80 -5.99 -0.14
CA ILE A 40 -1.95 -5.97 0.76
C ILE A 40 -1.57 -6.67 2.06
N LEU A 41 -1.73 -5.98 3.18
CA LEU A 41 -1.51 -6.53 4.52
C LEU A 41 -2.85 -6.79 5.22
N ASP A 42 -2.99 -7.96 5.84
CA ASP A 42 -4.06 -8.28 6.80
C ASP A 42 -3.58 -8.03 8.22
N HIS A 43 -4.29 -7.16 8.92
CA HIS A 43 -4.02 -6.79 10.31
C HIS A 43 -4.96 -7.52 11.29
N GLY A 44 -5.77 -8.45 10.80
CA GLY A 44 -6.76 -9.18 11.58
C GLY A 44 -8.11 -8.45 11.70
N SER A 45 -9.11 -9.17 12.19
CA SER A 45 -10.50 -8.69 12.33
C SER A 45 -11.07 -8.06 11.04
N GLY A 46 -10.60 -8.50 9.88
CA GLY A 46 -10.99 -7.97 8.57
C GLY A 46 -10.51 -6.54 8.28
N LEU A 47 -9.49 -6.04 8.96
CA LEU A 47 -8.83 -4.78 8.64
C LEU A 47 -7.63 -5.06 7.73
N THR A 48 -7.58 -4.41 6.56
CA THR A 48 -6.46 -4.53 5.63
C THR A 48 -5.94 -3.17 5.19
N THR A 49 -4.66 -3.12 4.83
CA THR A 49 -4.07 -1.97 4.13
C THR A 49 -3.56 -2.38 2.75
N LEU A 50 -3.64 -1.46 1.79
CA LEU A 50 -3.11 -1.62 0.45
C LEU A 50 -2.09 -0.52 0.17
N TYR A 51 -0.96 -0.89 -0.41
CA TYR A 51 0.12 -0.01 -0.87
C TYR A 51 0.31 -0.27 -2.37
N ALA A 52 0.48 0.77 -3.17
CA ALA A 52 0.56 0.64 -4.63
C ALA A 52 1.63 1.52 -5.29
N HIS A 53 1.73 1.45 -6.62
CA HIS A 53 2.62 2.21 -7.49
C HIS A 53 4.13 1.96 -7.34
N MET A 54 4.52 0.96 -6.55
CA MET A 54 5.92 0.50 -6.48
C MET A 54 6.34 -0.30 -7.71
N TYR A 55 7.65 -0.34 -7.95
CA TYR A 55 8.24 -1.22 -8.95
C TYR A 55 8.55 -2.59 -8.34
N PRO A 56 8.47 -3.69 -9.11
CA PRO A 56 8.73 -5.04 -8.59
C PRO A 56 10.09 -5.19 -7.89
N HIS A 57 11.13 -4.52 -8.41
CA HIS A 57 12.49 -4.61 -7.87
C HIS A 57 12.70 -3.85 -6.54
N THR A 58 11.73 -3.05 -6.09
CA THR A 58 11.81 -2.32 -4.81
C THR A 58 11.08 -3.01 -3.67
N VAL A 59 10.27 -4.01 -3.99
CA VAL A 59 9.46 -4.80 -3.05
C VAL A 59 10.36 -5.70 -2.22
N ARG A 60 10.11 -5.75 -0.91
CA ARG A 60 10.92 -6.50 0.08
C ARG A 60 10.18 -7.64 0.75
N VAL A 61 8.91 -7.85 0.41
CA VAL A 61 8.05 -8.84 1.05
C VAL A 61 7.23 -9.59 0.02
N GLN A 62 6.88 -10.82 0.35
CA GLN A 62 6.11 -11.74 -0.47
C GLN A 62 4.88 -12.25 0.29
N LYS A 63 3.93 -12.84 -0.43
CA LYS A 63 2.71 -13.39 0.15
C LYS A 63 3.04 -14.41 1.25
N GLY A 64 2.38 -14.29 2.39
CA GLY A 64 2.55 -15.14 3.57
C GLY A 64 3.56 -14.63 4.59
N ASP A 65 4.38 -13.63 4.25
CA ASP A 65 5.31 -13.03 5.21
C ASP A 65 4.54 -12.32 6.33
N TYR A 66 5.06 -12.42 7.55
CA TYR A 66 4.69 -11.53 8.64
C TYR A 66 5.52 -10.25 8.57
N VAL A 67 4.90 -9.12 8.86
CA VAL A 67 5.56 -7.81 8.97
C VAL A 67 5.17 -7.11 10.25
N GLU A 68 6.12 -6.37 10.82
CA GLU A 68 5.90 -5.51 11.97
C GLU A 68 5.53 -4.08 11.55
N ARG A 69 4.80 -3.36 12.40
CA ARG A 69 4.55 -1.93 12.23
C ARG A 69 5.88 -1.18 12.06
N GLY A 70 5.97 -0.35 11.03
CA GLY A 70 7.17 0.41 10.71
C GLY A 70 8.23 -0.40 9.95
N GLN A 71 8.00 -1.69 9.68
CA GLN A 71 8.88 -2.47 8.79
C GLN A 71 8.82 -1.93 7.37
N ARG A 72 9.98 -1.75 6.75
CA ARG A 72 10.06 -1.34 5.34
C ARG A 72 9.64 -2.50 4.43
N ILE A 73 8.59 -2.29 3.65
CA ILE A 73 8.01 -3.31 2.76
C ILE A 73 8.32 -3.05 1.28
N ALA A 74 8.59 -1.79 0.91
CA ALA A 74 8.93 -1.43 -0.47
C ALA A 74 9.64 -0.05 -0.53
N SER A 75 9.72 0.51 -1.74
CA SER A 75 10.05 1.92 -1.98
C SER A 75 9.03 2.54 -2.92
N VAL A 76 8.77 3.85 -2.75
CA VAL A 76 7.94 4.68 -3.62
C VAL A 76 8.42 4.56 -5.06
N GLY A 77 7.46 4.34 -5.96
CA GLY A 77 7.66 4.29 -7.40
C GLY A 77 6.64 5.15 -8.11
N SER A 78 6.54 4.95 -9.43
CA SER A 78 5.54 5.57 -10.28
C SER A 78 5.01 4.55 -11.31
N ASN A 79 4.85 3.30 -10.88
CA ASN A 79 4.41 2.19 -11.73
C ASN A 79 2.88 2.16 -11.90
N GLY A 80 2.38 1.61 -13.01
CA GLY A 80 0.94 1.60 -13.31
C GLY A 80 0.41 2.98 -13.72
N TYR A 81 -0.86 3.27 -13.39
CA TYR A 81 -1.51 4.55 -13.73
C TYR A 81 -1.19 5.61 -12.69
N SER A 82 0.08 6.02 -12.64
CA SER A 82 0.59 7.07 -11.79
C SER A 82 0.99 8.30 -12.62
N THR A 83 0.72 9.50 -12.12
CA THR A 83 1.14 10.78 -12.73
C THR A 83 2.48 11.29 -12.21
N GLY A 84 3.10 10.60 -11.24
CA GLY A 84 4.37 10.94 -10.64
C GLY A 84 4.64 10.13 -9.37
N PRO A 85 5.86 10.17 -8.79
CA PRO A 85 6.19 9.35 -7.63
C PRO A 85 5.25 9.60 -6.44
N HIS A 86 4.58 8.54 -5.97
CA HIS A 86 3.75 8.54 -4.77
C HIS A 86 3.47 7.10 -4.31
N ASN A 87 2.96 6.97 -3.09
CA ASN A 87 2.36 5.73 -2.61
C ASN A 87 0.85 5.94 -2.40
N HIS A 88 0.04 5.25 -3.22
CA HIS A 88 -1.41 5.16 -3.04
C HIS A 88 -1.68 4.17 -1.91
N PHE A 89 -2.24 4.69 -0.82
CA PHE A 89 -2.49 3.96 0.41
C PHE A 89 -3.98 3.86 0.72
N GLU A 90 -4.48 2.65 0.95
CA GLU A 90 -5.87 2.43 1.36
C GLU A 90 -5.96 1.69 2.69
N VAL A 91 -7.02 1.99 3.44
CA VAL A 91 -7.47 1.18 4.58
C VAL A 91 -8.82 0.59 4.22
N ARG A 92 -9.01 -0.72 4.42
CA ARG A 92 -10.28 -1.39 4.19
C ARG A 92 -10.70 -2.15 5.45
N LYS A 93 -11.99 -2.11 5.78
CA LYS A 93 -12.60 -2.90 6.85
C LYS A 93 -13.69 -3.77 6.26
N GLN A 94 -13.60 -5.08 6.43
CA GLN A 94 -14.50 -6.07 5.82
C GLN A 94 -14.63 -5.85 4.31
N GLY A 95 -13.50 -5.58 3.64
CA GLY A 95 -13.44 -5.31 2.20
C GLY A 95 -13.95 -3.91 1.77
N ARG A 96 -14.51 -3.11 2.68
CA ARG A 96 -15.00 -1.75 2.37
C ARG A 96 -13.95 -0.70 2.67
N LEU A 97 -13.70 0.18 1.70
CA LEU A 97 -12.83 1.35 1.87
C LEU A 97 -13.24 2.19 3.07
N GLN A 98 -12.25 2.59 3.85
CA GLN A 98 -12.41 3.47 5.00
C GLN A 98 -11.62 4.76 4.77
N ASN A 99 -12.01 5.83 5.46
CA ASN A 99 -11.18 7.04 5.53
C ASN A 99 -9.90 6.72 6.35
N PRO A 100 -8.70 6.73 5.74
CA PRO A 100 -7.48 6.33 6.44
C PRO A 100 -7.10 7.28 7.58
N LEU A 101 -7.51 8.55 7.53
CA LEU A 101 -7.25 9.54 8.60
C LEU A 101 -7.87 9.13 9.94
N LYS A 102 -8.85 8.21 9.95
CA LYS A 102 -9.43 7.68 11.21
C LYS A 102 -8.53 6.65 11.90
N TYR A 103 -7.52 6.13 11.20
CA TYR A 103 -6.64 5.06 11.66
C TYR A 103 -5.20 5.53 11.87
N LEU A 104 -4.85 6.69 11.34
CA LEU A 104 -3.59 7.38 11.61
C LEU A 104 -3.74 8.14 12.94
N LYS A 105 -3.22 7.55 14.02
CA LYS A 105 -3.01 8.19 15.31
C LYS A 105 -1.54 8.18 15.67
#